data_AF-A0A4Q7ZCF0-F1
#
_entry.id   AF-A0A4Q7ZCF0-F1
#
_cell.length_a   1.000
_cell.length_b   1.000
_cell.length_c   1.000
_cell.angle_alpha   90.00
_cell.angle_beta   90.00
_cell.angle_gamma   90.00
#
_symmetry.space_group_name_H-M   'P 1'
#
loop_
_entity.id
_entity.type
_entity.pdbx_description
1 polymer ?
#
loop_
_entity_poly.entity_id
_entity_poly.type
_entity_poly.pdbx_seq_one_letter_code
_entity_poly.pdbx_strand_id
1 'polypeptide(L)'
;MEANLLDKAVAVRHGEELDLARVDAFLKAKIPGLSGTPELEQFPGGASNLTYLLRYPDRDLILRRPPFGHRAKSAHDMLREAKIMAALKPVYPYVPDVLAICDDPAVMDADFYVMQRIPGIIPRSNLPKGMTLTPAETRALCLSVIDKLIELHLVDYQAAGLDTLGKGGGYVKRQIDGWSDRYRKARTPDVNDFEAVMAWLQAKMPAQDIATTLIHNDFRFDNVILNPDNPQEVIGVLDWEMATLGDPLMDLGNTLAYWAQADDDATMQLMRRQPTHLPGMLTRDEVVAYYGEKTGFKVDNFDFYTIYGLFRLAAILQQIYYRFYHGQTKNPAFAPFGQMVNYLESRCLRLMQESAL
;
A
#
# COMPACT_ATOMS: atom_id res chain seq x y z
N MET A 1 -14.01 10.93 -27.91
CA MET A 1 -12.74 10.34 -27.45
C MET A 1 -12.98 9.88 -26.03
N GLU A 2 -13.27 8.59 -25.83
CA GLU A 2 -13.38 8.02 -24.49
C GLU A 2 -12.05 8.26 -23.77
N ALA A 3 -12.10 8.99 -22.65
CA ALA A 3 -10.95 9.12 -21.79
C ALA A 3 -10.67 7.70 -21.26
N ASN A 4 -9.56 7.12 -21.68
CA ASN A 4 -9.20 5.75 -21.31
C ASN A 4 -8.88 5.74 -19.81
N LEU A 5 -9.82 5.23 -19.00
CA LEU A 5 -9.82 5.28 -17.53
C LEU A 5 -8.86 4.26 -16.88
N LEU A 6 -8.28 3.36 -17.68
CA LEU A 6 -7.44 2.26 -17.20
C LEU A 6 -5.98 2.69 -17.02
N ASP A 7 -5.32 2.11 -16.02
CA ASP A 7 -3.87 2.30 -15.85
C ASP A 7 -3.10 1.65 -17.03
N LYS A 8 -2.04 2.34 -17.49
CA LYS A 8 -1.35 1.98 -18.74
C LYS A 8 0.12 1.66 -18.49
N ALA A 9 0.51 0.49 -18.97
CA ALA A 9 1.91 0.19 -19.17
C ALA A 9 2.45 1.00 -20.38
N VAL A 10 3.74 1.27 -20.35
CA VAL A 10 4.50 2.02 -21.35
C VAL A 10 5.68 1.17 -21.84
N ALA A 11 6.45 1.68 -22.80
CA ALA A 11 7.69 1.04 -23.20
C ALA A 11 8.60 0.79 -22.00
N VAL A 12 9.24 -0.38 -21.97
CA VAL A 12 10.16 -0.77 -20.90
C VAL A 12 11.31 0.23 -20.82
N ARG A 13 11.66 0.64 -19.59
CA ARG A 13 12.79 1.53 -19.35
C ARG A 13 14.11 0.88 -19.77
N HIS A 14 15.02 1.69 -20.30
CA HIS A 14 16.33 1.21 -20.72
C HIS A 14 17.13 0.65 -19.54
N GLY A 15 17.69 -0.55 -19.70
CA GLY A 15 18.40 -1.28 -18.65
C GLY A 15 17.48 -2.08 -17.72
N GLU A 16 16.16 -2.06 -17.95
CA GLU A 16 15.16 -2.81 -17.21
C GLU A 16 14.45 -3.87 -18.09
N GLU A 17 15.04 -4.21 -19.24
CA GLU A 17 14.53 -5.24 -20.16
C GLU A 17 14.67 -6.66 -19.59
N LEU A 18 13.78 -7.57 -20.02
CA LEU A 18 13.76 -8.97 -19.61
C LEU A 18 14.18 -9.88 -20.76
N ASP A 19 14.81 -11.03 -20.46
CA ASP A 19 14.97 -12.12 -21.44
C ASP A 19 13.61 -12.81 -21.64
N LEU A 20 12.82 -12.26 -22.57
CA LEU A 20 11.46 -12.72 -22.82
C LEU A 20 11.37 -14.16 -23.30
N ALA A 21 12.38 -14.68 -23.99
CA ALA A 21 12.36 -16.07 -24.45
C ALA A 21 12.43 -17.05 -23.27
N ARG A 22 13.26 -16.76 -22.26
CA ARG A 22 13.34 -17.58 -21.04
C ARG A 22 12.09 -17.47 -20.20
N VAL A 23 11.58 -16.25 -20.01
CA VAL A 23 10.35 -16.00 -19.25
C VAL A 23 9.16 -16.70 -19.91
N ASP A 24 9.00 -16.56 -21.22
CA ASP A 24 7.93 -17.21 -21.99
C ASP A 24 7.99 -18.74 -21.89
N ALA A 25 9.17 -19.34 -22.08
CA ALA A 25 9.36 -20.79 -21.94
C ALA A 25 8.97 -21.29 -20.55
N PHE A 26 9.37 -20.57 -19.49
CA PHE A 26 8.97 -20.88 -18.12
C PHE A 26 7.46 -20.76 -17.92
N LEU A 27 6.84 -19.67 -18.41
CA LEU A 27 5.40 -19.44 -18.21
C LEU A 27 4.54 -20.46 -18.95
N LYS A 28 4.92 -20.86 -20.16
CA LYS A 28 4.23 -21.94 -20.91
C LYS A 28 4.30 -23.29 -20.20
N ALA A 29 5.38 -23.57 -19.47
CA ALA A 29 5.49 -24.76 -18.66
C ALA A 29 4.63 -24.71 -17.38
N LYS A 30 4.32 -23.52 -16.87
CA LYS A 30 3.59 -23.33 -15.60
C LYS A 30 2.10 -23.02 -15.77
N ILE A 31 1.70 -22.37 -16.87
CA ILE A 31 0.35 -21.88 -17.09
C ILE A 31 -0.28 -22.69 -18.23
N PRO A 32 -1.18 -23.65 -17.93
CA PRO A 32 -1.84 -24.44 -18.94
C PRO A 32 -2.59 -23.58 -19.96
N GLY A 33 -2.44 -23.92 -21.24
CA GLY A 33 -3.10 -23.23 -22.35
C GLY A 33 -2.48 -21.89 -22.74
N LEU A 34 -1.38 -21.46 -22.11
CA LEU A 34 -0.66 -20.27 -22.55
C LEU A 34 0.05 -20.53 -23.89
N SER A 35 -0.23 -19.69 -24.90
CA SER A 35 0.28 -19.86 -26.26
C SER A 35 0.62 -18.51 -26.91
N GLY A 36 1.34 -18.54 -28.03
CA GLY A 36 1.84 -17.33 -28.71
C GLY A 36 3.12 -16.76 -28.09
N THR A 37 3.51 -15.56 -28.51
CA THR A 37 4.70 -14.84 -28.01
C THR A 37 4.23 -13.58 -27.29
N PRO A 38 4.71 -13.27 -26.07
CA PRO A 38 4.27 -12.08 -25.37
C PRO A 38 4.94 -10.81 -25.90
N GLU A 39 4.16 -9.72 -25.95
CA GLU A 39 4.70 -8.37 -25.93
C GLU A 39 4.95 -7.92 -24.48
N LEU A 40 5.97 -7.09 -24.27
CA LEU A 40 6.36 -6.61 -22.95
C LEU A 40 6.21 -5.10 -22.85
N GLU A 41 5.42 -4.67 -21.87
CA GLU A 41 5.31 -3.28 -21.44
C GLU A 41 5.60 -3.18 -19.93
N GLN A 42 5.86 -1.99 -19.43
CA GLN A 42 6.18 -1.74 -18.03
C GLN A 42 5.28 -0.66 -17.44
N PHE A 43 4.79 -0.88 -16.22
CA PHE A 43 4.06 0.17 -15.51
C PHE A 43 5.04 1.22 -14.96
N PRO A 44 4.74 2.52 -15.14
CA PRO A 44 5.61 3.59 -14.64
C PRO A 44 5.53 3.75 -13.12
N GLY A 45 4.44 3.29 -12.49
CA GLY A 45 4.27 3.24 -11.03
C GLY A 45 4.93 2.01 -10.39
N GLY A 46 5.10 2.05 -9.06
CA GLY A 46 5.77 0.98 -8.28
C GLY A 46 7.25 1.26 -8.07
N ALA A 47 7.58 2.13 -7.12
CA ALA A 47 8.97 2.52 -6.84
C ALA A 47 9.76 1.44 -6.05
N SER A 48 9.07 0.52 -5.37
CA SER A 48 9.67 -0.57 -4.60
C SER A 48 10.02 -1.77 -5.50
N ASN A 49 9.05 -2.26 -6.25
CA ASN A 49 9.19 -3.41 -7.16
C ASN A 49 8.73 -3.06 -8.57
N LEU A 50 9.38 -3.64 -9.57
CA LEU A 50 9.07 -3.42 -10.97
C LEU A 50 7.87 -4.29 -11.37
N THR A 51 6.91 -3.68 -12.06
CA THR A 51 5.70 -4.34 -12.54
C THR A 51 5.63 -4.26 -14.06
N TYR A 52 5.50 -5.41 -14.70
CA TYR A 52 5.46 -5.56 -16.15
C TYR A 52 4.13 -6.13 -16.60
N LEU A 53 3.68 -5.70 -17.78
CA LEU A 53 2.56 -6.27 -18.50
C LEU A 53 3.11 -7.19 -19.60
N LEU A 54 2.73 -8.46 -19.56
CA LEU A 54 2.97 -9.43 -20.61
C LEU A 54 1.67 -9.64 -21.39
N ARG A 55 1.64 -9.19 -22.65
CA ARG A 55 0.47 -9.34 -23.53
C ARG A 55 0.63 -10.55 -24.42
N TYR A 56 -0.06 -11.64 -24.11
CA TYR A 56 -0.21 -12.78 -25.01
C TYR A 56 -1.43 -12.56 -25.92
N PRO A 57 -1.53 -13.26 -27.07
CA PRO A 57 -2.67 -13.11 -27.97
C PRO A 57 -4.04 -13.28 -27.31
N ASP A 58 -4.14 -14.21 -26.34
CA ASP A 58 -5.42 -14.58 -25.73
C ASP A 58 -5.60 -14.02 -24.31
N ARG A 59 -4.55 -13.47 -23.69
CA ARG A 59 -4.62 -12.98 -22.30
C ARG A 59 -3.44 -12.08 -21.92
N ASP A 60 -3.70 -11.23 -20.94
CA ASP A 60 -2.66 -10.42 -20.31
C ASP A 60 -2.28 -10.97 -18.92
N LEU A 61 -0.99 -10.90 -18.62
CA LEU A 61 -0.41 -11.30 -17.34
C LEU A 61 0.39 -10.15 -16.74
N ILE A 62 0.49 -10.11 -15.41
CA ILE A 62 1.32 -9.16 -14.68
C ILE A 62 2.52 -9.88 -14.08
N LEU A 63 3.74 -9.45 -14.39
CA LEU A 63 4.97 -9.94 -13.78
C LEU A 63 5.49 -8.92 -12.78
N ARG A 64 5.81 -9.35 -11.56
CA ARG A 64 6.47 -8.51 -10.54
C ARG A 64 7.81 -9.08 -10.13
N ARG A 65 8.81 -8.20 -10.09
CA ARG A 65 10.19 -8.52 -9.67
C ARG A 65 10.80 -7.36 -8.87
N PRO A 66 11.86 -7.62 -8.09
CA PRO A 66 12.66 -6.56 -7.48
C PRO A 66 13.35 -5.69 -8.54
N PRO A 67 13.79 -4.47 -8.19
CA PRO A 67 14.65 -3.66 -9.05
C PRO A 67 15.96 -4.38 -9.41
N PHE A 68 16.55 -4.00 -10.55
CA PHE A 68 17.87 -4.50 -10.93
C PHE A 68 18.96 -3.97 -9.98
N GLY A 69 19.98 -4.79 -9.72
CA GLY A 69 21.15 -4.40 -8.91
C GLY A 69 21.19 -4.99 -7.50
N HIS A 70 21.95 -4.34 -6.61
CA HIS A 70 22.26 -4.88 -5.27
C HIS A 70 21.05 -4.77 -4.33
N ARG A 71 20.58 -5.93 -3.86
CA ARG A 71 19.35 -6.06 -3.08
C ARG A 71 19.62 -6.01 -1.58
N ALA A 72 18.85 -5.19 -0.86
CA ALA A 72 18.70 -5.39 0.58
C ALA A 72 17.91 -6.68 0.81
N LYS A 73 18.52 -7.69 1.46
CA LYS A 73 18.01 -9.08 1.57
C LYS A 73 16.55 -9.24 2.04
N SER A 74 15.95 -8.26 2.71
CA SER A 74 14.60 -8.35 3.27
C SER A 74 13.56 -7.41 2.64
N ALA A 75 13.96 -6.52 1.73
CA ALA A 75 13.08 -5.45 1.26
C ALA A 75 12.24 -5.82 0.02
N HIS A 76 12.43 -7.00 -0.56
CA HIS A 76 11.85 -7.39 -1.85
C HIS A 76 11.55 -8.91 -1.93
N ASP A 77 10.92 -9.47 -0.89
CA ASP A 77 10.57 -10.90 -0.86
C ASP A 77 9.32 -11.19 -1.72
N MET A 78 9.54 -11.33 -3.03
CA MET A 78 8.49 -11.60 -4.02
C MET A 78 7.78 -12.93 -3.78
N LEU A 79 8.50 -13.92 -3.26
CA LEU A 79 7.94 -15.24 -3.00
C LEU A 79 6.97 -15.19 -1.82
N ARG A 80 7.29 -14.43 -0.77
CA ARG A 80 6.39 -14.20 0.36
C ARG A 80 5.12 -13.49 -0.09
N GLU A 81 5.23 -12.44 -0.89
CA GLU A 81 4.08 -11.72 -1.42
C GLU A 81 3.15 -12.65 -2.21
N ALA A 82 3.71 -13.42 -3.16
CA ALA A 82 2.96 -14.38 -3.96
C ALA A 82 2.26 -15.45 -3.10
N LYS A 83 2.93 -15.98 -2.07
CA LYS A 83 2.36 -16.97 -1.15
C LYS A 83 1.20 -16.40 -0.33
N ILE A 84 1.31 -15.16 0.13
CA ILE A 84 0.22 -14.48 0.85
C ILE A 84 -1.01 -14.37 -0.04
N MET A 85 -0.87 -13.83 -1.26
CA MET A 85 -2.01 -13.70 -2.18
C MET A 85 -2.63 -15.06 -2.52
N ALA A 86 -1.82 -16.07 -2.82
CA ALA A 86 -2.31 -17.40 -3.15
C ALA A 86 -3.12 -18.04 -2.01
N ALA A 87 -2.66 -17.92 -0.76
CA ALA A 87 -3.36 -18.44 0.41
C ALA A 87 -4.61 -17.61 0.77
N LEU A 88 -4.58 -16.32 0.48
CA LEU A 88 -5.67 -15.39 0.80
C LEU A 88 -6.84 -15.46 -0.18
N LYS A 89 -6.58 -15.77 -1.46
CA LYS A 89 -7.58 -15.79 -2.54
C LYS A 89 -8.90 -16.52 -2.22
N PRO A 90 -8.89 -17.72 -1.59
CA PRO A 90 -10.13 -18.46 -1.30
C PRO A 90 -11.05 -17.77 -0.29
N VAL A 91 -10.50 -16.94 0.59
CA VAL A 91 -11.23 -16.31 1.71
C VAL A 91 -11.35 -14.78 1.56
N TYR A 92 -10.59 -14.19 0.64
CA TYR A 92 -10.64 -12.77 0.30
C TYR A 92 -10.37 -12.63 -1.22
N PRO A 93 -11.44 -12.59 -2.05
CA PRO A 93 -11.33 -12.80 -3.49
C PRO A 93 -10.74 -11.61 -4.27
N TYR A 94 -10.47 -10.49 -3.60
CA TYR A 94 -9.96 -9.25 -4.21
C TYR A 94 -8.47 -9.28 -4.51
N VAL A 95 -7.73 -10.31 -4.08
CA VAL A 95 -6.35 -10.49 -4.55
C VAL A 95 -6.32 -11.06 -5.98
N PRO A 96 -5.34 -10.68 -6.82
CA PRO A 96 -5.14 -11.34 -8.11
C PRO A 96 -4.80 -12.82 -7.95
N ASP A 97 -5.21 -13.65 -8.91
CA ASP A 97 -4.74 -15.04 -8.96
C ASP A 97 -3.24 -15.08 -9.24
N VAL A 98 -2.49 -15.77 -8.38
CA VAL A 98 -1.07 -16.06 -8.64
C VAL A 98 -0.97 -17.25 -9.57
N LEU A 99 -0.38 -17.03 -10.74
CA LEU A 99 -0.36 -17.99 -11.85
C LEU A 99 0.98 -18.73 -11.96
N ALA A 100 2.08 -18.09 -11.59
CA ALA A 100 3.39 -18.72 -11.54
C ALA A 100 4.31 -18.02 -10.53
N ILE A 101 5.22 -18.79 -9.93
CA ILE A 101 6.27 -18.31 -9.02
C ILE A 101 7.58 -18.93 -9.48
N CYS A 102 8.64 -18.13 -9.57
CA CYS A 102 9.97 -18.56 -10.01
C CYS A 102 11.06 -18.05 -9.07
N ASP A 103 11.90 -18.97 -8.61
CA ASP A 103 13.12 -18.75 -7.83
C ASP A 103 14.37 -19.29 -8.55
N ASP A 104 14.24 -19.62 -9.83
CA ASP A 104 15.33 -20.19 -10.64
C ASP A 104 16.17 -19.08 -11.30
N PRO A 105 17.44 -18.89 -10.87
CA PRO A 105 18.33 -17.88 -11.45
C PRO A 105 18.65 -18.12 -12.93
N ALA A 106 18.39 -19.32 -13.46
CA ALA A 106 18.54 -19.60 -14.89
C ALA A 106 17.43 -18.93 -15.74
N VAL A 107 16.25 -18.71 -15.17
CA VAL A 107 15.12 -18.04 -15.84
C VAL A 107 15.29 -16.51 -15.77
N MET A 108 15.56 -15.97 -14.58
CA MET A 108 15.75 -14.55 -14.35
C MET A 108 16.73 -14.34 -13.18
N ASP A 109 17.47 -13.25 -13.17
CA ASP A 109 18.43 -12.91 -12.10
C ASP A 109 17.79 -12.68 -10.73
N ALA A 110 16.46 -12.73 -10.60
CA ALA A 110 15.73 -12.48 -9.37
C ALA A 110 14.48 -13.35 -9.26
N ASP A 111 14.12 -13.68 -8.02
CA ASP A 111 12.82 -14.24 -7.70
C ASP A 111 11.72 -13.32 -8.21
N PHE A 112 10.73 -13.91 -8.89
CA PHE A 112 9.60 -13.19 -9.44
C PHE A 112 8.33 -14.03 -9.37
N TYR A 113 7.20 -13.38 -9.52
CA TYR A 113 5.94 -14.07 -9.70
C TYR A 113 5.13 -13.42 -10.82
N VAL A 114 4.20 -14.20 -11.37
CA VAL A 114 3.25 -13.78 -12.38
C VAL A 114 1.84 -14.00 -11.87
N MET A 115 0.99 -12.99 -12.03
CA MET A 115 -0.39 -13.00 -11.58
C MET A 115 -1.35 -12.56 -12.69
N GLN A 116 -2.64 -12.79 -12.43
CA GLN A 116 -3.73 -12.30 -13.25
C GLN A 116 -3.68 -10.78 -13.41
N ARG A 117 -3.88 -10.29 -14.64
CA ARG A 117 -4.22 -8.89 -14.86
C ARG A 117 -5.69 -8.67 -14.51
N ILE A 118 -5.96 -7.76 -13.56
CA ILE A 118 -7.30 -7.25 -13.29
C ILE A 118 -7.44 -5.90 -14.02
N PRO A 119 -8.15 -5.84 -15.16
CA PRO A 119 -8.35 -4.58 -15.87
C PRO A 119 -9.35 -3.71 -15.10
N GLY A 120 -8.89 -2.54 -14.64
CA GLY A 120 -9.78 -1.57 -13.99
C GLY A 120 -9.13 -0.24 -13.72
N ILE A 121 -9.83 0.58 -12.94
CA ILE A 121 -9.45 1.96 -12.64
C ILE A 121 -8.67 1.99 -11.33
N ILE A 122 -7.53 2.67 -11.30
CA ILE A 122 -6.76 2.89 -10.06
C ILE A 122 -6.90 4.37 -9.66
N PRO A 123 -7.62 4.68 -8.58
CA PRO A 123 -7.72 6.04 -8.05
C PRO A 123 -6.34 6.60 -7.68
N ARG A 124 -6.06 7.85 -8.04
CA ARG A 124 -4.85 8.58 -7.62
C ARG A 124 -5.27 9.83 -6.84
N SER A 125 -4.44 10.87 -6.78
CA SER A 125 -4.79 12.13 -6.10
C SER A 125 -6.13 12.72 -6.58
N ASN A 126 -6.50 12.49 -7.83
CA ASN A 126 -7.81 12.82 -8.37
C ASN A 126 -8.37 11.59 -9.10
N LEU A 127 -9.70 11.53 -9.24
CA LEU A 127 -10.32 10.56 -10.14
C LEU A 127 -9.81 10.77 -11.58
N PRO A 128 -9.77 9.72 -12.41
CA PRO A 128 -9.32 9.84 -13.79
C PRO A 128 -10.11 10.91 -14.55
N LYS A 129 -9.46 11.58 -15.51
CA LYS A 129 -10.14 12.56 -16.37
C LYS A 129 -11.32 11.89 -17.08
N GLY A 130 -12.49 12.53 -17.03
CA GLY A 130 -13.72 12.01 -17.62
C GLY A 130 -14.57 11.15 -16.68
N MET A 131 -14.05 10.78 -15.50
CA MET A 131 -14.83 10.16 -14.44
C MET A 131 -15.33 11.22 -13.46
N THR A 132 -16.65 11.37 -13.38
CA THR A 132 -17.32 12.23 -12.41
C THR A 132 -18.26 11.38 -11.57
N LEU A 133 -18.15 11.50 -10.24
CA LEU A 133 -19.08 10.87 -9.31
C LEU A 133 -19.89 11.97 -8.61
N THR A 134 -21.19 11.74 -8.47
CA THR A 134 -22.04 12.51 -7.55
C THR A 134 -21.60 12.25 -6.10
N PRO A 135 -21.94 13.12 -5.14
CA PRO A 135 -21.61 12.88 -3.73
C PRO A 135 -22.12 11.53 -3.19
N ALA A 136 -23.28 11.05 -3.67
CA ALA A 136 -23.81 9.75 -3.28
C ALA A 136 -22.97 8.59 -3.81
N GLU A 137 -22.51 8.66 -5.07
CA GLU A 137 -21.65 7.64 -5.66
C GLU A 137 -20.24 7.68 -5.04
N THR A 138 -19.71 8.86 -4.73
CA THR A 138 -18.46 9.02 -3.98
C THR A 138 -18.58 8.38 -2.59
N ARG A 139 -19.72 8.56 -1.90
CA ARG A 139 -20.00 7.93 -0.61
C ARG A 139 -20.03 6.39 -0.73
N ALA A 140 -20.66 5.86 -1.78
CA ALA A 140 -20.69 4.42 -2.04
C ALA A 140 -19.30 3.85 -2.34
N LEU A 141 -18.49 4.53 -3.16
CA LEU A 141 -17.09 4.19 -3.38
C LEU A 141 -16.30 4.20 -2.06
N CYS A 142 -16.45 5.26 -1.25
CA CYS A 142 -15.79 5.37 0.04
C CYS A 142 -16.11 4.17 0.94
N LEU A 143 -17.39 3.80 1.06
CA LEU A 143 -17.81 2.66 1.85
C LEU A 143 -17.26 1.35 1.30
N SER A 144 -17.34 1.13 -0.02
CA SER A 144 -16.82 -0.08 -0.68
C SER A 144 -15.33 -0.30 -0.38
N VAL A 145 -14.51 0.75 -0.43
CA VAL A 145 -13.09 0.66 -0.08
C VAL A 145 -12.88 0.30 1.39
N ILE A 146 -13.61 0.94 2.32
CA ILE A 146 -13.51 0.64 3.75
C ILE A 146 -14.04 -0.76 4.06
N ASP A 147 -15.09 -1.22 3.40
CA ASP A 147 -15.63 -2.58 3.51
C ASP A 147 -14.57 -3.61 3.10
N LYS A 148 -13.76 -3.34 2.07
CA LYS A 148 -12.67 -4.24 1.68
C LYS A 148 -11.53 -4.31 2.69
N LEU A 149 -11.29 -3.25 3.45
CA LEU A 149 -10.36 -3.28 4.59
C LEU A 149 -10.97 -4.07 5.76
N ILE A 150 -12.25 -3.85 6.06
CA ILE A 150 -12.98 -4.58 7.11
C ILE A 150 -13.01 -6.08 6.81
N GLU A 151 -13.40 -6.46 5.60
CA GLU A 151 -13.42 -7.85 5.14
C GLU A 151 -12.05 -8.51 5.30
N LEU A 152 -10.97 -7.81 4.96
CA LEU A 152 -9.60 -8.30 5.16
C LEU A 152 -9.29 -8.56 6.64
N HIS A 153 -9.62 -7.61 7.51
CA HIS A 153 -9.34 -7.71 8.94
C HIS A 153 -10.19 -8.76 9.65
N LEU A 154 -11.32 -9.17 9.06
CA LEU A 154 -12.20 -10.23 9.56
C LEU A 154 -11.90 -11.61 8.96
N VAL A 155 -10.92 -11.73 8.06
CA VAL A 155 -10.47 -13.03 7.54
C VAL A 155 -9.97 -13.92 8.68
N ASP A 156 -10.47 -15.16 8.72
CA ASP A 156 -9.88 -16.22 9.53
C ASP A 156 -8.54 -16.66 8.91
N TYR A 157 -7.48 -15.95 9.26
CA TYR A 157 -6.14 -16.21 8.76
C TYR A 157 -5.61 -17.58 9.20
N GLN A 158 -6.14 -18.17 10.28
CA GLN A 158 -5.72 -19.49 10.74
C GLN A 158 -6.30 -20.56 9.81
N ALA A 159 -7.59 -20.46 9.48
CA ALA A 159 -8.21 -21.33 8.49
C ALA A 159 -7.58 -21.17 7.10
N ALA A 160 -7.05 -19.98 6.77
CA ALA A 160 -6.31 -19.71 5.54
C ALA A 160 -4.85 -20.23 5.55
N GLY A 161 -4.36 -20.80 6.65
CA GLY A 161 -2.97 -21.28 6.77
C GLY A 161 -1.92 -20.17 6.81
N LEU A 162 -2.31 -18.98 7.29
CA LEU A 162 -1.48 -17.78 7.35
C LEU A 162 -0.99 -17.46 8.78
N ASP A 163 -1.11 -18.40 9.71
CA ASP A 163 -0.74 -18.27 11.13
C ASP A 163 0.75 -17.92 11.34
N THR A 164 1.61 -18.31 10.41
CA THR A 164 3.06 -18.09 10.48
C THR A 164 3.52 -16.74 9.93
N LEU A 165 2.62 -15.89 9.40
CA LEU A 165 2.99 -14.59 8.84
C LEU A 165 3.48 -13.58 9.88
N GLY A 166 3.02 -13.70 11.12
CA GLY A 166 3.31 -12.77 12.21
C GLY A 166 4.34 -13.27 13.22
N LYS A 167 4.66 -12.42 14.19
CA LYS A 167 5.51 -12.76 15.35
C LYS A 167 4.71 -12.91 16.66
N GLY A 168 3.40 -13.14 16.56
CA GLY A 168 2.46 -13.12 17.68
C GLY A 168 2.19 -11.72 18.23
N GLY A 169 1.59 -11.65 19.42
CA GLY A 169 1.18 -10.39 20.07
C GLY A 169 2.35 -9.43 20.37
N GLY A 170 2.01 -8.18 20.68
CA GLY A 170 2.96 -7.07 20.85
C GLY A 170 3.32 -6.40 19.53
N TYR A 171 2.43 -6.46 18.53
CA TYR A 171 2.61 -5.80 17.25
C TYR A 171 2.80 -4.30 17.41
N VAL A 172 1.95 -3.65 18.22
CA VAL A 172 1.98 -2.20 18.45
C VAL A 172 3.36 -1.76 18.92
N LYS A 173 3.87 -2.34 20.01
CA LYS A 173 5.18 -2.01 20.57
C LYS A 173 6.31 -2.17 19.54
N ARG A 174 6.32 -3.30 18.81
CA ARG A 174 7.34 -3.55 17.77
C ARG A 174 7.32 -2.51 16.67
N GLN A 175 6.15 -2.04 16.27
CA GLN A 175 6.04 -0.98 15.27
C GLN A 175 6.58 0.34 15.82
N ILE A 176 6.22 0.74 17.04
CA ILE A 176 6.75 1.98 17.64
C ILE A 176 8.28 1.91 17.73
N ASP A 177 8.83 0.86 18.34
CA ASP A 177 10.28 0.68 18.47
C ASP A 177 10.99 0.71 17.10
N GLY A 178 10.45 -0.04 16.13
CA GLY A 178 11.08 -0.21 14.81
C GLY A 178 10.98 1.02 13.91
N TRP A 179 9.90 1.80 13.99
CA TRP A 179 9.80 3.06 13.25
C TRP A 179 10.62 4.18 13.91
N SER A 180 10.70 4.22 15.25
CA SER A 180 11.59 5.13 15.96
C SER A 180 13.06 4.92 15.62
N ASP A 181 13.53 3.67 15.64
CA ASP A 181 14.91 3.34 15.24
C ASP A 181 15.19 3.73 13.77
N ARG A 182 14.26 3.45 12.86
CA ARG A 182 14.38 3.83 11.44
C ARG A 182 14.42 5.34 11.25
N TYR A 183 13.59 6.11 11.96
CA TYR A 183 13.60 7.57 11.88
C TYR A 183 14.95 8.12 12.32
N ARG A 184 15.44 7.72 13.50
CA ARG A 184 16.74 8.17 14.04
C ARG A 184 17.90 7.88 13.09
N LYS A 185 17.91 6.70 12.47
CA LYS A 185 18.94 6.30 11.49
C LYS A 185 18.87 7.07 10.17
N ALA A 186 17.71 7.58 9.79
CA ALA A 186 17.50 8.32 8.54
C ALA A 186 17.41 9.84 8.74
N ARG A 187 17.58 10.35 9.97
CA ARG A 187 17.48 11.77 10.25
C ARG A 187 18.59 12.56 9.53
N THR A 188 18.20 13.67 8.91
CA THR A 188 19.13 14.66 8.33
C THR A 188 19.15 15.94 9.20
N PRO A 189 20.21 16.78 9.14
CA PRO A 189 20.32 17.96 9.99
C PRO A 189 19.25 19.04 9.79
N ASP A 190 18.56 19.02 8.65
CA ASP A 190 17.56 19.99 8.21
C ASP A 190 16.10 19.56 8.49
N VAL A 191 15.92 18.41 9.13
CA VAL A 191 14.62 17.96 9.64
C VAL A 191 14.61 17.86 11.16
N ASN A 192 13.42 17.99 11.72
CA ASN A 192 13.20 17.86 13.16
C ASN A 192 13.49 16.43 13.64
N ASP A 193 13.58 16.21 14.95
CA ASP A 193 14.01 14.93 15.50
C ASP A 193 12.87 13.94 15.82
N PHE A 194 11.61 14.38 15.86
CA PHE A 194 10.44 13.58 16.23
C PHE A 194 10.50 12.97 17.65
N GLU A 195 11.44 13.35 18.50
CA GLU A 195 11.65 12.69 19.80
C GLU A 195 10.45 12.87 20.74
N ALA A 196 9.80 14.04 20.73
CA ALA A 196 8.59 14.26 21.50
C ALA A 196 7.43 13.35 21.07
N VAL A 197 7.25 13.16 19.75
CA VAL A 197 6.21 12.28 19.19
C VAL A 197 6.53 10.82 19.51
N MET A 198 7.78 10.39 19.33
CA MET A 198 8.22 9.03 19.64
C MET A 198 8.05 8.70 21.13
N ALA A 199 8.39 9.64 22.02
CA ALA A 199 8.21 9.48 23.46
C ALA A 199 6.72 9.39 23.84
N TRP A 200 5.87 10.22 23.24
CA TRP A 200 4.43 10.19 23.48
C TRP A 200 3.82 8.85 23.01
N LEU A 201 4.19 8.37 21.81
CA LEU A 201 3.73 7.08 21.31
C LEU A 201 4.14 5.93 22.22
N GLN A 202 5.38 5.92 22.72
CA GLN A 202 5.82 4.91 23.68
C GLN A 202 5.03 4.95 24.99
N ALA A 203 4.70 6.15 25.47
CA ALA A 203 3.98 6.33 26.73
C ALA A 203 2.48 6.02 26.63
N LYS A 204 1.87 6.25 25.46
CA LYS A 204 0.43 6.17 25.24
C LYS A 204 -0.05 4.95 24.45
N MET A 205 0.86 4.11 23.95
CA MET A 205 0.47 2.88 23.27
C MET A 205 -0.39 1.99 24.17
N PRO A 206 -1.40 1.30 23.61
CA PRO A 206 -2.19 0.33 24.38
C PRO A 206 -1.28 -0.78 24.90
N ALA A 207 -1.61 -1.30 26.09
CA ALA A 207 -0.83 -2.36 26.74
C ALA A 207 -0.84 -3.68 25.96
N GLN A 208 -1.89 -3.92 25.18
CA GLN A 208 -2.07 -5.10 24.34
C GLN A 208 -2.62 -4.66 22.98
N ASP A 209 -2.31 -5.44 21.95
CA ASP A 209 -2.95 -5.28 20.63
C ASP A 209 -4.47 -5.52 20.79
N ILE A 210 -5.32 -4.80 20.07
CA ILE A 210 -6.78 -4.99 20.14
C ILE A 210 -7.19 -6.37 19.62
N ALA A 211 -6.44 -6.86 18.63
CA ALA A 211 -6.56 -8.17 18.01
C ALA A 211 -5.29 -8.46 17.21
N THR A 212 -5.12 -9.71 16.78
CA THR A 212 -4.16 -10.07 15.73
C THR A 212 -4.96 -10.51 14.52
N THR A 213 -4.93 -9.72 13.45
CA THR A 213 -5.62 -9.99 12.18
C THR A 213 -4.63 -9.95 11.04
N LEU A 214 -5.05 -10.45 9.87
CA LEU A 214 -4.33 -10.12 8.64
C LEU A 214 -4.48 -8.62 8.38
N ILE A 215 -3.37 -7.95 8.11
CA ILE A 215 -3.31 -6.53 7.80
C ILE A 215 -2.49 -6.31 6.53
N HIS A 216 -2.85 -5.29 5.76
CA HIS A 216 -2.20 -4.93 4.52
C HIS A 216 -0.96 -4.05 4.76
N ASN A 217 -1.00 -3.17 5.77
CA ASN A 217 0.01 -2.15 6.09
C ASN A 217 0.21 -1.03 5.07
N ASP A 218 -0.50 -1.05 3.95
CA ASP A 218 -0.52 0.01 2.95
C ASP A 218 -1.87 -0.01 2.21
N PHE A 219 -2.97 -0.12 2.95
CA PHE A 219 -4.30 -0.14 2.36
C PHE A 219 -4.73 1.28 1.96
N ARG A 220 -4.84 1.54 0.67
CA ARG A 220 -5.08 2.89 0.16
C ARG A 220 -5.77 2.88 -1.19
N PHE A 221 -6.40 3.99 -1.53
CA PHE A 221 -7.14 4.15 -2.78
C PHE A 221 -6.32 3.88 -4.05
N ASP A 222 -5.02 4.13 -4.03
CA ASP A 222 -4.12 3.85 -5.17
C ASP A 222 -3.56 2.42 -5.21
N ASN A 223 -3.96 1.60 -4.24
CA ASN A 223 -3.75 0.14 -4.19
C ASN A 223 -5.06 -0.64 -4.36
N VAL A 224 -6.18 0.01 -4.71
CA VAL A 224 -7.42 -0.69 -5.10
C VAL A 224 -7.70 -0.53 -6.59
N ILE A 225 -8.35 -1.53 -7.17
CA ILE A 225 -8.83 -1.51 -8.55
C ILE A 225 -10.35 -1.43 -8.52
N LEU A 226 -10.90 -0.41 -9.19
CA LEU A 226 -12.33 -0.22 -9.34
C LEU A 226 -12.83 -0.84 -10.65
N ASN A 227 -14.07 -1.32 -10.62
CA ASN A 227 -14.76 -1.79 -11.81
C ASN A 227 -14.96 -0.63 -12.81
N PRO A 228 -14.50 -0.74 -14.07
CA PRO A 228 -14.67 0.32 -15.06
C PRO A 228 -16.13 0.60 -15.42
N ASP A 229 -17.01 -0.40 -15.32
CA ASP A 229 -18.45 -0.27 -15.62
C ASP A 229 -19.26 0.19 -14.41
N ASN A 230 -18.74 -0.04 -13.20
CA ASN A 230 -19.34 0.40 -11.94
C ASN A 230 -18.26 0.90 -10.97
N PRO A 231 -17.79 2.16 -11.08
CA PRO A 231 -16.64 2.63 -10.31
C PRO A 231 -16.83 2.74 -8.79
N GLN A 232 -18.00 2.35 -8.25
CA GLN A 232 -18.25 2.22 -6.81
C GLN A 232 -17.83 0.84 -6.28
N GLU A 233 -17.55 -0.11 -7.17
CA GLU A 233 -17.19 -1.48 -6.84
C GLU A 233 -15.67 -1.68 -6.87
N VAL A 234 -15.10 -2.16 -5.77
CA VAL A 234 -13.71 -2.61 -5.71
C VAL A 234 -13.63 -4.06 -6.19
N ILE A 235 -12.84 -4.29 -7.25
CA ILE A 235 -12.63 -5.60 -7.87
C ILE A 235 -11.21 -6.14 -7.68
N GLY A 236 -10.31 -5.35 -7.07
CA GLY A 236 -8.95 -5.77 -6.80
C GLY A 236 -8.27 -4.98 -5.69
N VAL A 237 -7.37 -5.63 -4.96
CA VAL A 237 -6.44 -5.02 -3.98
C VAL A 237 -5.02 -5.45 -4.32
N LEU A 238 -4.12 -4.48 -4.40
CA LEU A 238 -2.76 -4.59 -4.90
C LEU A 238 -1.72 -4.34 -3.81
N ASP A 239 -0.48 -4.73 -4.09
CA ASP A 239 0.71 -4.41 -3.29
C ASP A 239 0.75 -5.02 -1.88
N TRP A 240 0.85 -6.35 -1.84
CA TRP A 240 0.82 -7.16 -0.63
C TRP A 240 2.20 -7.31 0.03
N GLU A 241 3.21 -6.55 -0.41
CA GLU A 241 4.60 -6.67 0.06
C GLU A 241 4.74 -6.42 1.57
N MET A 242 3.90 -5.54 2.13
CA MET A 242 3.91 -5.18 3.56
C MET A 242 2.91 -5.99 4.41
N ALA A 243 2.11 -6.86 3.79
CA ALA A 243 1.06 -7.59 4.48
C ALA A 243 1.64 -8.50 5.56
N THR A 244 0.99 -8.61 6.72
CA THR A 244 1.45 -9.43 7.86
C THR A 244 0.30 -9.68 8.83
N LEU A 245 0.56 -10.33 9.98
CA LEU A 245 -0.37 -10.32 11.11
C LEU A 245 -0.02 -9.20 12.09
N GLY A 246 -1.03 -8.42 12.49
CA GLY A 246 -0.85 -7.34 13.44
C GLY A 246 -2.16 -6.75 13.94
N ASP A 247 -2.02 -5.61 14.62
CA ASP A 247 -3.15 -4.87 15.16
C ASP A 247 -3.90 -4.15 14.02
N PRO A 248 -5.21 -4.40 13.84
CA PRO A 248 -5.98 -3.82 12.73
C PRO A 248 -6.17 -2.30 12.83
N LEU A 249 -6.13 -1.71 14.03
CA LEU A 249 -6.27 -0.26 14.21
C LEU A 249 -4.98 0.46 13.85
N MET A 250 -3.82 -0.20 13.97
CA MET A 250 -2.57 0.30 13.41
C MET A 250 -2.63 0.38 11.88
N ASP A 251 -3.26 -0.61 11.22
CA ASP A 251 -3.43 -0.56 9.76
C ASP A 251 -4.45 0.49 9.33
N LEU A 252 -5.58 0.62 10.05
CA LEU A 252 -6.53 1.71 9.85
C LEU A 252 -5.86 3.09 10.04
N GLY A 253 -5.00 3.24 11.06
CA GLY A 253 -4.23 4.46 11.29
C GLY A 253 -3.29 4.79 10.12
N ASN A 254 -2.66 3.77 9.52
CA ASN A 254 -1.85 3.94 8.32
C ASN A 254 -2.68 4.42 7.13
N THR A 255 -3.84 3.80 6.90
CA THR A 255 -4.81 4.21 5.87
C THR A 255 -5.20 5.67 6.04
N LEU A 256 -5.55 6.07 7.27
CA LEU A 256 -6.03 7.41 7.59
C LEU A 256 -4.94 8.49 7.54
N ALA A 257 -3.66 8.11 7.66
CA ALA A 257 -2.53 9.02 7.49
C ALA A 257 -2.42 9.57 6.05
N TYR A 258 -2.89 8.82 5.05
CA TYR A 258 -2.97 9.27 3.65
C TYR A 258 -4.32 9.89 3.29
N TRP A 259 -5.32 9.74 4.16
CA TRP A 259 -6.62 10.37 3.99
C TRP A 259 -6.43 11.87 4.05
N ALA A 260 -6.77 12.59 2.99
CA ALA A 260 -6.94 14.02 3.03
C ALA A 260 -8.42 14.34 3.05
N GLN A 261 -8.87 14.91 4.17
CA GLN A 261 -10.23 15.36 4.39
C GLN A 261 -10.44 16.71 3.70
N ALA A 262 -11.67 17.05 3.32
CA ALA A 262 -11.95 18.27 2.55
C ALA A 262 -11.59 19.58 3.27
N ASP A 263 -11.59 19.57 4.61
CA ASP A 263 -11.31 20.71 5.49
C ASP A 263 -9.88 20.72 6.05
N ASP A 264 -9.02 19.78 5.64
CA ASP A 264 -7.61 19.84 6.01
C ASP A 264 -6.93 21.10 5.43
N ASP A 265 -5.90 21.58 6.14
CA ASP A 265 -5.12 22.73 5.70
C ASP A 265 -4.45 22.54 4.33
N ALA A 266 -4.08 23.65 3.70
CA ALA A 266 -3.52 23.67 2.35
C ALA A 266 -2.27 22.80 2.19
N THR A 267 -1.43 22.66 3.24
CA THR A 267 -0.23 21.82 3.16
C THR A 267 -0.60 20.34 3.07
N MET A 268 -1.57 19.88 3.86
CA MET A 268 -2.10 18.51 3.72
C MET A 268 -2.76 18.29 2.35
N GLN A 269 -3.51 19.27 1.84
CA GLN A 269 -4.13 19.19 0.51
C GLN A 269 -3.10 19.05 -0.62
N LEU A 270 -1.93 19.68 -0.48
CA LEU A 270 -0.83 19.55 -1.45
C LEU A 270 -0.12 18.19 -1.38
N MET A 271 -0.21 17.49 -0.23
CA MET A 271 0.37 16.15 -0.05
C MET A 271 -0.52 15.01 -0.54
N ARG A 272 -1.73 15.33 -1.06
CA ARG A 272 -2.72 14.33 -1.49
C ARG A 272 -2.20 13.33 -2.49
N ARG A 273 -2.42 12.05 -2.17
CA ARG A 273 -2.17 10.90 -3.06
C ARG A 273 -3.44 10.17 -3.48
N GLN A 274 -4.57 10.53 -2.87
CA GLN A 274 -5.85 9.84 -2.99
C GLN A 274 -6.99 10.87 -3.13
N PRO A 275 -8.16 10.47 -3.67
CA PRO A 275 -9.25 11.40 -3.93
C PRO A 275 -10.19 11.57 -2.72
N THR A 276 -9.71 11.36 -1.49
CA THR A 276 -10.51 11.35 -0.25
C THR A 276 -11.07 12.72 0.16
N HIS A 277 -10.62 13.79 -0.50
CA HIS A 277 -11.15 15.15 -0.32
C HIS A 277 -12.48 15.41 -1.07
N LEU A 278 -12.92 14.49 -1.93
CA LEU A 278 -14.08 14.72 -2.78
C LEU A 278 -15.39 14.78 -1.96
N PRO A 279 -16.37 15.59 -2.37
CA PRO A 279 -17.69 15.60 -1.74
C PRO A 279 -18.30 14.20 -1.70
N GLY A 280 -18.76 13.77 -0.52
CA GLY A 280 -19.32 12.45 -0.27
C GLY A 280 -18.36 11.45 0.37
N MET A 281 -17.05 11.74 0.39
CA MET A 281 -16.09 10.97 1.19
C MET A 281 -16.36 11.15 2.69
N LEU A 282 -16.07 10.12 3.47
CA LEU A 282 -16.13 10.20 4.92
C LEU A 282 -15.03 11.09 5.48
N THR A 283 -15.34 11.77 6.59
CA THR A 283 -14.32 12.30 7.50
C THR A 283 -13.56 11.15 8.18
N ARG A 284 -12.37 11.43 8.72
CA ARG A 284 -11.59 10.39 9.43
C ARG A 284 -12.37 9.80 10.60
N ASP A 285 -13.08 10.63 11.36
CA ASP A 285 -13.88 10.19 12.50
C ASP A 285 -15.05 9.30 12.08
N GLU A 286 -15.72 9.63 10.97
CA GLU A 286 -16.77 8.76 10.42
C GLU A 286 -16.21 7.43 9.90
N VAL A 287 -15.00 7.41 9.32
CA VAL A 287 -14.34 6.15 8.93
C VAL A 287 -14.08 5.30 10.17
N VAL A 288 -13.52 5.89 11.24
CA VAL A 288 -13.23 5.17 12.50
C VAL A 288 -14.52 4.63 13.12
N ALA A 289 -15.57 5.44 13.19
CA ALA A 289 -16.86 5.03 13.74
C ALA A 289 -17.49 3.90 12.92
N TYR A 290 -17.52 4.04 11.59
CA TYR A 290 -18.04 3.02 10.68
C TYR A 290 -17.25 1.71 10.81
N TYR A 291 -15.92 1.80 10.83
CA TYR A 291 -15.04 0.64 10.97
C TYR A 291 -15.27 -0.08 12.31
N GLY A 292 -15.34 0.66 13.42
CA GLY A 292 -15.63 0.09 14.75
C GLY A 292 -16.99 -0.60 14.81
N GLU A 293 -18.03 0.02 14.25
CA GLU A 293 -19.38 -0.56 14.15
C GLU A 293 -19.36 -1.89 13.38
N LYS A 294 -18.71 -1.94 12.21
CA LYS A 294 -18.73 -3.11 11.33
C LYS A 294 -17.85 -4.27 11.80
N THR A 295 -16.75 -3.97 12.47
CA THR A 295 -15.83 -5.00 12.98
C THR A 295 -16.19 -5.48 14.38
N GLY A 296 -16.91 -4.67 15.15
CA GLY A 296 -17.14 -4.91 16.57
C GLY A 296 -15.91 -4.62 17.44
N PHE A 297 -14.82 -4.09 16.88
CA PHE A 297 -13.67 -3.66 17.67
C PHE A 297 -14.03 -2.42 18.50
N LYS A 298 -13.66 -2.44 19.78
CA LYS A 298 -13.88 -1.31 20.67
C LYS A 298 -12.86 -0.21 20.39
N VAL A 299 -13.31 0.90 19.82
CA VAL A 299 -12.47 2.06 19.52
C VAL A 299 -12.92 3.24 20.38
N ASP A 300 -12.54 3.23 21.65
CA ASP A 300 -12.93 4.31 22.59
C ASP A 300 -12.20 5.63 22.30
N ASN A 301 -10.95 5.55 21.86
CA ASN A 301 -10.12 6.68 21.47
C ASN A 301 -9.16 6.23 20.34
N PHE A 302 -9.08 7.03 19.27
CA PHE A 302 -8.26 6.73 18.09
C PHE A 302 -7.06 7.68 17.91
N ASP A 303 -6.80 8.57 18.87
CA ASP A 303 -5.74 9.58 18.81
C ASP A 303 -4.37 8.92 18.67
N PHE A 304 -4.11 7.85 19.45
CA PHE A 304 -2.87 7.10 19.39
C PHE A 304 -2.59 6.57 17.97
N TYR A 305 -3.58 5.92 17.35
CA TYR A 305 -3.44 5.32 16.03
C TYR A 305 -3.33 6.38 14.93
N THR A 306 -4.01 7.52 15.09
CA THR A 306 -3.86 8.68 14.20
C THR A 306 -2.44 9.24 14.24
N ILE A 307 -1.91 9.51 15.43
CA ILE A 307 -0.56 10.06 15.62
C ILE A 307 0.48 9.04 15.14
N TYR A 308 0.29 7.75 15.41
CA TYR A 308 1.14 6.68 14.90
C TYR A 308 1.17 6.65 13.37
N GLY A 309 0.01 6.69 12.71
CA GLY A 309 -0.08 6.68 11.26
C GLY A 309 0.69 7.84 10.61
N LEU A 310 0.53 9.05 11.16
CA LEU A 310 1.26 10.25 10.72
C LEU A 310 2.77 10.13 10.97
N PHE A 311 3.18 9.64 12.14
CA PHE A 311 4.59 9.39 12.46
C PHE A 311 5.21 8.37 11.50
N ARG A 312 4.52 7.25 11.25
CA ARG A 312 4.96 6.24 10.29
C ARG A 312 5.13 6.83 8.89
N LEU A 313 4.15 7.61 8.43
CA LEU A 313 4.24 8.30 7.15
C LEU A 313 5.46 9.22 7.10
N ALA A 314 5.69 10.01 8.15
CA ALA A 314 6.88 10.87 8.25
C ALA A 314 8.18 10.06 8.20
N ALA A 315 8.27 8.92 8.89
CA ALA A 315 9.44 8.06 8.85
C ALA A 315 9.69 7.48 7.44
N ILE A 316 8.65 7.07 6.72
CA ILE A 316 8.77 6.61 5.32
C ILE A 316 9.31 7.74 4.43
N LEU A 317 8.71 8.93 4.52
CA LEU A 317 9.15 10.10 3.76
C LEU A 317 10.59 10.47 4.11
N GLN A 318 10.97 10.41 5.39
CA GLN A 318 12.32 10.72 5.85
C GLN A 318 13.35 9.73 5.34
N GLN A 319 13.04 8.42 5.30
CA GLN A 319 13.95 7.43 4.72
C GLN A 319 14.19 7.67 3.22
N ILE A 320 13.17 8.12 2.48
CA ILE A 320 13.31 8.50 1.07
C ILE A 320 14.12 9.80 0.95
N TYR A 321 13.81 10.79 1.78
CA TYR A 321 14.47 12.08 1.79
C TYR A 321 15.96 11.97 2.14
N TYR A 322 16.34 11.13 3.10
CA TYR A 322 17.73 10.85 3.45
C TYR A 322 18.57 10.46 2.23
N ARG A 323 18.03 9.57 1.37
CA ARG A 323 18.72 9.16 0.14
C ARG A 323 18.87 10.32 -0.84
N PHE A 324 17.87 11.19 -0.92
CA PHE A 324 17.92 12.39 -1.77
C PHE A 324 18.92 13.41 -1.24
N TYR A 325 18.87 13.73 0.06
CA TYR A 325 19.76 14.65 0.75
C TYR A 325 21.25 14.28 0.58
N HIS A 326 21.56 12.98 0.67
CA HIS A 326 22.92 12.46 0.46
C HIS A 326 23.27 12.19 -1.01
N GLY A 327 22.42 12.56 -1.97
CA GLY A 327 22.68 12.38 -3.40
C GLY A 327 22.67 10.92 -3.89
N GLN A 328 22.18 9.98 -3.08
CA GLN A 328 22.03 8.57 -3.43
C GLN A 328 20.87 8.34 -4.42
N THR A 329 19.91 9.27 -4.44
CA THR A 329 18.92 9.41 -5.51
C THR A 329 18.85 10.87 -5.95
N LYS A 330 18.59 11.10 -7.23
CA LYS A 330 18.50 12.43 -7.84
C LYS A 330 17.07 12.80 -8.28
N ASN A 331 16.07 12.02 -7.87
CA ASN A 331 14.69 12.27 -8.27
C ASN A 331 14.18 13.57 -7.63
N PRO A 332 13.88 14.63 -8.42
CA PRO A 332 13.46 15.92 -7.89
C PRO A 332 12.12 15.85 -7.13
N ALA A 333 11.31 14.81 -7.35
CA ALA A 333 10.06 14.59 -6.62
C ALA A 333 10.26 14.35 -5.12
N PHE A 334 11.48 14.00 -4.67
CA PHE A 334 11.81 13.77 -3.26
C PHE A 334 12.33 15.01 -2.54
N ALA A 335 12.71 16.07 -3.26
CA ALA A 335 13.17 17.33 -2.68
C ALA A 335 12.23 17.93 -1.61
N PRO A 336 10.88 17.94 -1.79
CA PRO A 336 9.98 18.52 -0.79
C PRO A 336 9.77 17.63 0.44
N PHE A 337 10.28 16.39 0.47
CA PHE A 337 9.94 15.45 1.54
C PHE A 337 10.45 15.91 2.92
N GLY A 338 11.61 16.57 3.02
CA GLY A 338 12.08 17.11 4.30
C GLY A 338 11.11 18.14 4.91
N GLN A 339 10.52 19.01 4.08
CA GLN A 339 9.50 19.97 4.53
C GLN A 339 8.20 19.26 4.95
N MET A 340 7.79 18.23 4.20
CA MET A 340 6.63 17.41 4.55
C MET A 340 6.81 16.69 5.89
N VAL A 341 8.03 16.19 6.18
CA VAL A 341 8.36 15.56 7.47
C VAL A 341 8.18 16.54 8.62
N ASN A 342 8.70 17.77 8.51
CA ASN A 342 8.55 18.78 9.56
C ASN A 342 7.08 19.21 9.76
N TYR A 343 6.31 19.29 8.67
CA TYR A 343 4.86 19.55 8.74
C TYR A 343 4.12 18.43 9.49
N LEU A 344 4.41 17.17 9.17
CA LEU A 344 3.79 16.02 9.84
C LEU A 344 4.09 16.01 11.35
N GLU A 345 5.31 16.36 11.75
CA GLU A 345 5.64 16.51 13.17
C GLU A 345 4.78 17.58 13.84
N SER A 346 4.68 18.76 13.21
CA SER A 346 3.91 19.88 13.73
C SER A 346 2.43 19.50 13.90
N ARG A 347 1.91 18.69 12.98
CA ARG A 347 0.55 18.13 13.06
C ARG A 347 0.42 17.13 14.21
N CYS A 348 1.36 16.20 14.37
CA CYS A 348 1.39 15.28 15.52
C CYS A 348 1.41 16.05 16.85
N LEU A 349 2.25 17.08 16.98
CA LEU A 349 2.37 17.87 18.20
C LEU A 349 1.07 18.60 18.57
N ARG A 350 0.31 19.10 17.59
CA ARG A 350 -1.02 19.68 17.83
C ARG A 350 -2.01 18.62 18.31
N LEU A 351 -2.10 17.50 17.60
CA LEU A 351 -2.99 16.39 17.98
C LEU A 351 -2.66 15.84 19.38
N MET A 352 -1.37 15.78 19.75
CA MET A 352 -0.95 15.39 21.10
C MET A 352 -1.45 16.33 22.20
N GLN A 353 -1.60 17.63 21.91
CA GLN A 353 -2.14 18.62 22.87
C GLN A 353 -3.65 18.53 23.00
N GLU A 354 -4.34 18.13 21.93
CA GLU A 354 -5.79 17.98 21.86
C GLU A 354 -6.26 16.58 22.32
N SER A 355 -5.33 15.61 22.38
CA SER A 355 -5.62 14.22 22.69
C SER A 355 -6.22 14.05 24.08
N ALA A 356 -7.17 13.13 24.19
CA ALA A 356 -7.81 12.75 25.44
C ALA A 356 -7.12 11.58 26.18
N LEU A 357 -5.93 11.14 25.73
CA LEU A 357 -5.18 10.01 26.27
C LEU A 357 -4.24 10.33 27.44
#